data_AF-A0A1I0I8K4-F1
#
_entry.id   AF-A0A1I0I8K4-F1
#
_cell.length_a   1.000
_cell.length_b   1.000
_cell.length_c   1.000
_cell.angle_alpha   90.00
_cell.angle_beta   90.00
_cell.angle_gamma   90.00
#
_symmetry.space_group_name_H-M   'P 1'
#
loop_
_entity.id
_entity.type
_entity.pdbx_description
1 polymer ?
#
loop_
_entity_poly.entity_id
_entity_poly.type
_entity_poly.pdbx_seq_one_letter_code
_entity_poly.pdbx_strand_id
1 'polypeptide(L)'
;MHRPSTFILLTLVPLLVGAKAEHWPEAPLADTADLVLMDSLVLDTHTMDLAPEAVAGKRPGSRFNKKDKEIVKQDNASRNGGKTVCETCGVETVPAEQHKKGVTPPKNESHVDHVVPKSKGGTGDPDNGQVLCRDCNIKKGDKEQ
;
A
#
# COMPACT_ATOMS: atom_id res chain seq x y z
N MET A 1 -5.53 36.43 -57.07
CA MET A 1 -4.90 37.56 -56.34
C MET A 1 -5.86 38.04 -55.27
N HIS A 2 -5.32 38.51 -54.15
CA HIS A 2 -5.99 39.11 -52.96
C HIS A 2 -6.72 38.18 -51.97
N ARG A 3 -5.98 37.82 -50.92
CA ARG A 3 -6.49 37.56 -49.56
C ARG A 3 -6.78 38.92 -48.89
N PRO A 4 -7.78 39.00 -48.00
CA PRO A 4 -7.56 39.66 -46.71
C PRO A 4 -8.11 38.75 -45.58
N SER A 5 -7.33 38.42 -44.56
CA SER A 5 -6.92 39.23 -43.40
C SER A 5 -7.70 38.72 -42.17
N THR A 6 -7.10 37.78 -41.43
CA THR A 6 -6.67 37.96 -40.02
C THR A 6 -7.79 38.36 -39.06
N PHE A 7 -8.27 37.42 -38.24
CA PHE A 7 -8.60 37.68 -36.85
C PHE A 7 -8.36 36.40 -36.03
N ILE A 8 -7.21 36.37 -35.37
CA ILE A 8 -6.88 35.42 -34.31
C ILE A 8 -7.57 35.97 -33.06
N LEU A 9 -8.65 35.32 -32.60
CA LEU A 9 -9.19 35.54 -31.27
C LEU A 9 -8.48 34.58 -30.30
N LEU A 10 -7.37 35.08 -29.76
CA LEU A 10 -6.67 34.53 -28.62
C LEU A 10 -7.54 34.74 -27.38
N THR A 11 -8.38 33.76 -27.02
CA THR A 11 -9.06 33.78 -25.73
C THR A 11 -8.10 33.26 -24.66
N LEU A 12 -7.50 34.21 -23.94
CA LEU A 12 -6.86 34.00 -22.66
C LEU A 12 -7.81 33.25 -21.71
N VAL A 13 -7.46 32.01 -21.37
CA VAL A 13 -8.02 31.34 -20.20
C VAL A 13 -7.09 31.62 -19.02
N PRO A 14 -7.59 32.22 -17.92
CA PRO A 14 -6.76 32.66 -16.81
C PRO A 14 -6.18 31.48 -16.02
N LEU A 15 -4.90 31.64 -15.68
CA LEU A 15 -4.19 30.92 -14.62
C LEU A 15 -4.96 31.06 -13.30
N LEU A 16 -5.57 29.96 -12.83
CA LEU A 16 -6.03 29.88 -11.44
C LEU A 16 -4.92 29.28 -10.58
N VAL A 17 -4.19 30.21 -9.96
CA VAL A 17 -3.44 30.00 -8.72
C VAL A 17 -4.41 29.53 -7.64
N GLY A 18 -4.04 28.50 -6.87
CA GLY A 18 -4.84 28.09 -5.72
C GLY A 18 -4.42 26.78 -5.08
N ALA A 19 -3.18 26.67 -4.64
CA ALA A 19 -2.83 25.70 -3.60
C ALA A 19 -3.50 26.14 -2.29
N LYS A 20 -4.43 25.35 -1.77
CA LYS A 20 -4.79 25.39 -0.35
C LYS A 20 -4.38 24.06 0.26
N ALA A 21 -3.26 24.10 0.98
CA ALA A 21 -2.95 23.11 1.98
C ALA A 21 -4.08 23.11 3.01
N GLU A 22 -4.68 21.95 3.20
CA GLU A 22 -5.74 21.73 4.18
C GLU A 22 -5.06 21.73 5.55
N HIS A 23 -5.20 22.84 6.26
CA HIS A 23 -4.77 23.04 7.64
C HIS A 23 -5.59 22.10 8.53
N TRP A 24 -4.97 20.98 8.91
CA TRP A 24 -5.48 20.07 9.93
C TRP A 24 -5.54 20.80 11.27
N PRO A 25 -6.67 20.77 12.01
CA PRO A 25 -6.75 21.44 13.29
C PRO A 25 -5.86 20.74 14.34
N GLU A 26 -5.04 21.53 15.01
CA GLU A 26 -4.28 21.13 16.20
C GLU A 26 -5.26 20.76 17.33
N ALA A 27 -5.14 19.54 17.85
CA ALA A 27 -5.89 19.10 19.02
C ALA A 27 -5.39 19.85 20.27
N PRO A 28 -6.27 20.38 21.13
CA PRO A 28 -5.85 21.12 22.31
C PRO A 28 -5.24 20.19 23.36
N LEU A 29 -4.00 20.49 23.76
CA LEU A 29 -3.38 20.01 24.99
C LEU A 29 -4.15 20.60 26.18
N ALA A 30 -4.98 19.79 26.82
CA ALA A 30 -5.51 20.10 28.14
C ALA A 30 -4.49 19.66 29.19
N ASP A 31 -3.73 20.65 29.65
CA ASP A 31 -2.94 20.63 30.87
C ASP A 31 -3.86 21.04 32.03
N THR A 32 -4.14 20.11 32.95
CA THR A 32 -4.53 20.46 34.32
C THR A 32 -3.94 19.43 35.27
N ALA A 33 -2.78 19.77 35.81
CA ALA A 33 -2.26 19.19 37.02
C ALA A 33 -3.16 19.51 38.24
N ASP A 34 -3.10 18.58 39.19
CA ASP A 34 -3.43 18.66 40.62
C ASP A 34 -4.89 18.54 41.11
N LEU A 35 -5.20 17.36 41.66
CA LEU A 35 -5.37 17.21 43.11
C LEU A 35 -5.28 15.72 43.53
N VAL A 36 -4.25 15.42 44.32
CA VAL A 36 -4.00 14.15 45.04
C VAL A 36 -4.69 14.18 46.41
N LEU A 37 -4.88 12.99 47.01
CA LEU A 37 -5.42 12.59 48.33
C LEU A 37 -6.88 12.15 48.26
N MET A 38 -7.35 11.02 48.78
CA MET A 38 -6.94 9.78 49.48
C MET A 38 -8.19 8.88 49.27
N ASP A 39 -8.23 7.57 49.28
CA ASP A 39 -7.55 6.55 50.04
C ASP A 39 -8.10 5.22 49.47
N SER A 40 -7.30 4.16 49.50
CA SER A 40 -7.79 2.79 49.66
C SER A 40 -8.89 2.29 48.70
N LEU A 41 -8.48 1.72 47.57
CA LEU A 41 -8.98 0.43 47.08
C LEU A 41 -8.02 -0.04 45.99
N VAL A 42 -7.24 -1.05 46.33
CA VAL A 42 -6.32 -1.74 45.44
C VAL A 42 -7.17 -2.46 44.39
N LEU A 43 -7.34 -1.85 43.21
CA LEU A 43 -7.62 -2.61 42.00
C LEU A 43 -6.30 -2.65 41.25
N ASP A 44 -5.63 -3.79 41.38
CA ASP A 44 -4.52 -4.19 40.54
C ASP A 44 -4.90 -3.92 39.08
N THR A 45 -4.36 -2.86 38.51
CA THR A 45 -4.28 -2.71 37.07
C THR A 45 -3.27 -3.75 36.62
N HIS A 46 -3.73 -5.00 36.50
CA HIS A 46 -3.17 -5.90 35.54
C HIS A 46 -3.23 -5.15 34.21
N THR A 47 -2.09 -4.57 33.83
CA THR A 47 -1.73 -4.45 32.43
C THR A 47 -2.02 -5.82 31.88
N MET A 48 -3.12 -5.93 31.14
CA MET A 48 -3.26 -7.03 30.21
C MET A 48 -2.21 -6.73 29.15
N ASP A 49 -0.98 -7.12 29.46
CA ASP A 49 0.01 -7.55 28.50
C ASP A 49 -0.66 -8.65 27.69
N LEU A 50 -1.52 -8.24 26.77
CA LEU A 50 -1.89 -9.04 25.63
C LEU A 50 -0.60 -9.09 24.81
N ALA A 51 0.28 -10.02 25.20
CA ALA A 51 1.27 -10.58 24.30
C ALA A 51 0.52 -10.80 22.97
N PRO A 52 1.03 -10.28 21.84
CA PRO A 52 0.35 -10.47 20.58
C PRO A 52 0.12 -11.97 20.46
N GLU A 53 -1.16 -12.38 20.39
CA GLU A 53 -1.49 -13.78 20.21
C GLU A 53 -0.61 -14.25 19.07
N ALA A 54 0.27 -15.23 19.34
CA ALA A 54 1.09 -15.83 18.32
C ALA A 54 0.11 -16.59 17.43
N VAL A 55 -0.52 -15.88 16.48
CA VAL A 55 -1.32 -16.46 15.43
C VAL A 55 -0.36 -17.38 14.73
N ALA A 56 -0.52 -18.68 14.94
CA ALA A 56 0.34 -19.68 14.33
C ALA A 56 0.31 -19.42 12.82
N GLY A 57 1.42 -18.90 12.29
CA GLY A 57 1.54 -18.57 10.87
C GLY A 57 1.31 -19.80 10.01
N LYS A 58 0.97 -19.60 8.74
CA LYS A 58 0.83 -20.72 7.80
C LYS A 58 2.14 -21.50 7.72
N ARG A 59 2.02 -22.80 7.45
CA ARG A 59 3.16 -23.71 7.27
C ARG A 59 4.21 -23.17 6.28
N PRO A 60 5.51 -23.41 6.51
CA PRO A 60 6.58 -23.07 5.58
C PRO A 60 6.32 -23.59 4.16
N GLY A 61 6.64 -22.78 3.16
CA GLY A 61 6.41 -23.10 1.75
C GLY A 61 4.92 -23.15 1.35
N SER A 62 4.03 -22.55 2.12
CA SER A 62 2.62 -22.42 1.73
C SER A 62 2.43 -21.38 0.62
N ARG A 63 1.37 -21.54 -0.17
CA ARG A 63 0.96 -20.57 -1.20
C ARG A 63 -0.01 -19.56 -0.57
N PHE A 64 -0.02 -18.32 -1.07
CA PHE A 64 -1.09 -17.37 -0.76
C PHE A 64 -2.44 -17.88 -1.28
N ASN A 65 -3.48 -17.79 -0.45
CA ASN A 65 -4.86 -17.94 -0.92
C ASN A 65 -5.37 -16.61 -1.51
N LYS A 66 -6.61 -16.59 -2.03
CA LYS A 66 -7.19 -15.38 -2.64
C LYS A 66 -7.31 -14.22 -1.66
N LYS A 67 -7.72 -14.48 -0.42
CA LYS A 67 -7.85 -13.47 0.63
C LYS A 67 -6.49 -12.90 1.03
N ASP A 68 -5.48 -13.74 1.18
CA ASP A 68 -4.13 -13.30 1.53
C ASP A 68 -3.57 -12.36 0.44
N LYS A 69 -3.76 -12.72 -0.85
CA LYS A 69 -3.36 -11.86 -1.98
C LYS A 69 -4.09 -10.52 -1.98
N GLU A 70 -5.36 -10.50 -1.59
CA GLU A 70 -6.13 -9.27 -1.49
C GLU A 70 -5.60 -8.38 -0.36
N ILE A 71 -5.30 -8.95 0.80
CA ILE A 71 -4.71 -8.23 1.94
C ILE A 71 -3.39 -7.58 1.53
N VAL A 72 -2.49 -8.33 0.86
CA VAL A 72 -1.20 -7.79 0.38
C VAL A 72 -1.39 -6.62 -0.58
N LYS A 73 -2.34 -6.72 -1.51
CA LYS A 73 -2.64 -5.63 -2.46
C LYS A 73 -3.25 -4.42 -1.77
N GLN A 74 -4.13 -4.63 -0.79
CA GLN A 74 -4.77 -3.55 -0.04
C GLN A 74 -3.77 -2.82 0.86
N ASP A 75 -2.88 -3.55 1.53
CA ASP A 75 -1.79 -2.96 2.32
C ASP A 75 -0.83 -2.16 1.43
N ASN A 76 -0.45 -2.72 0.29
CA ASN A 76 0.37 -1.99 -0.68
C ASN A 76 -0.36 -0.74 -1.18
N ALA A 77 -1.64 -0.82 -1.53
CA ALA A 77 -2.42 0.33 -1.99
C ALA A 77 -2.63 1.40 -0.92
N SER A 78 -2.85 1.01 0.34
CA SER A 78 -3.06 1.96 1.45
C SER A 78 -1.82 2.83 1.69
N ARG A 79 -0.63 2.26 1.50
CA ARG A 79 0.66 2.96 1.60
C ARG A 79 0.99 3.82 0.36
N ASN A 80 0.28 3.63 -0.74
CA ASN A 80 0.59 4.22 -2.05
C ASN A 80 -0.59 5.02 -2.65
N GLY A 81 -1.37 5.70 -1.80
CA GLY A 81 -2.44 6.59 -2.26
C GLY A 81 -3.58 5.88 -3.01
N GLY A 82 -3.87 4.63 -2.63
CA GLY A 82 -4.92 3.80 -3.22
C GLY A 82 -4.50 3.04 -4.48
N LYS A 83 -3.23 3.13 -4.88
CA LYS A 83 -2.69 2.48 -6.08
C LYS A 83 -1.75 1.36 -5.70
N THR A 84 -1.80 0.24 -6.44
CA THR A 84 -0.79 -0.80 -6.29
C THR A 84 0.52 -0.38 -6.94
N VAL A 85 1.62 -0.42 -6.21
CA VAL A 85 2.96 -0.02 -6.64
C VAL A 85 3.93 -1.18 -6.42
N CYS A 86 4.79 -1.43 -7.41
CA CYS A 86 5.82 -2.47 -7.30
C CYS A 86 6.86 -2.11 -6.24
N GLU A 87 7.08 -3.02 -5.28
CA GLU A 87 8.00 -2.79 -4.16
C GLU A 87 9.47 -2.79 -4.56
N THR A 88 9.84 -3.45 -5.66
CA THR A 88 11.23 -3.44 -6.16
C THR A 88 11.59 -2.18 -6.93
N CYS A 89 10.71 -1.68 -7.81
CA CYS A 89 11.06 -0.62 -8.77
C CYS A 89 10.18 0.63 -8.71
N GLY A 90 9.16 0.66 -7.85
CA GLY A 90 8.31 1.82 -7.63
C GLY A 90 7.32 2.13 -8.76
N VAL A 91 7.21 1.30 -9.80
CA VAL A 91 6.23 1.52 -10.87
C VAL A 91 4.81 1.21 -10.39
N GLU A 92 3.85 2.06 -10.74
CA GLU A 92 2.43 1.75 -10.59
C GLU A 92 2.05 0.53 -11.44
N THR A 93 1.43 -0.45 -10.80
CA THR A 93 1.02 -1.70 -11.44
C THR A 93 -0.44 -1.69 -11.83
N VAL A 94 -0.77 -2.39 -12.92
CA VAL A 94 -2.16 -2.62 -13.34
C VAL A 94 -2.67 -3.97 -12.82
N PRO A 95 -3.96 -4.12 -12.50
CA PRO A 95 -4.51 -5.40 -12.07
C PRO A 95 -4.24 -6.52 -13.09
N ALA A 96 -3.94 -7.73 -12.60
CA ALA A 96 -3.71 -8.88 -13.46
C ALA A 96 -5.01 -9.38 -14.10
N GLU A 97 -4.94 -9.67 -15.40
CA GLU A 97 -6.03 -10.29 -16.14
C GLU A 97 -5.86 -11.81 -16.18
N GLN A 98 -6.96 -12.51 -16.48
CA GLN A 98 -6.87 -13.93 -16.77
C GLN A 98 -6.09 -14.16 -18.07
N HIS A 99 -5.13 -15.08 -18.02
CA HIS A 99 -4.31 -15.45 -19.17
C HIS A 99 -5.16 -15.87 -20.38
N LYS A 100 -4.86 -15.28 -21.54
CA LYS A 100 -5.45 -15.59 -22.85
C LYS A 100 -4.35 -16.12 -23.77
N LYS A 101 -4.60 -17.24 -24.44
CA LYS A 101 -3.62 -17.87 -25.34
C LYS A 101 -3.18 -16.88 -26.43
N GLY A 102 -1.87 -16.72 -26.60
CA GLY A 102 -1.29 -15.82 -27.61
C GLY A 102 -1.21 -14.35 -27.21
N VAL A 103 -1.67 -13.98 -26.00
CA VAL A 103 -1.59 -12.62 -25.49
C VAL A 103 -0.47 -12.52 -24.45
N THR A 104 0.45 -11.59 -24.63
CA THR A 104 1.46 -11.27 -23.62
C THR A 104 0.92 -10.17 -22.71
N PRO A 105 0.81 -10.39 -21.39
CA PRO A 105 0.37 -9.37 -20.45
C PRO A 105 1.31 -8.16 -20.40
N PRO A 106 0.84 -6.99 -19.94
CA PRO A 106 1.68 -5.82 -19.80
C PRO A 106 2.81 -6.04 -18.79
N LYS A 107 3.94 -5.33 -18.99
CA LYS A 107 5.13 -5.44 -18.11
C LYS A 107 4.89 -4.98 -16.68
N ASN A 108 3.91 -4.09 -16.49
CA ASN A 108 3.50 -3.60 -15.17
C ASN A 108 2.26 -4.32 -14.62
N GLU A 109 1.93 -5.53 -15.11
CA GLU A 109 0.91 -6.36 -14.48
C GLU A 109 1.26 -6.66 -13.01
N SER A 110 0.28 -6.55 -12.12
CA SER A 110 0.42 -6.70 -10.67
C SER A 110 0.43 -8.18 -10.25
N HIS A 111 1.54 -8.63 -9.67
CA HIS A 111 1.69 -9.95 -9.08
C HIS A 111 1.90 -9.84 -7.57
N VAL A 112 1.29 -10.74 -6.81
CA VAL A 112 1.62 -10.95 -5.40
C VAL A 112 2.62 -12.08 -5.34
N ASP A 113 3.81 -11.78 -4.83
CA ASP A 113 4.90 -12.74 -4.67
C ASP A 113 5.40 -12.77 -3.23
N HIS A 114 6.15 -13.82 -2.91
CA HIS A 114 6.73 -13.99 -1.58
C HIS A 114 8.01 -13.17 -1.41
N VAL A 115 8.17 -12.47 -0.28
CA VAL A 115 9.46 -11.83 0.11
C VAL A 115 10.53 -12.90 0.32
N VAL A 116 10.30 -13.81 1.26
CA VAL A 116 11.06 -15.06 1.37
C VAL A 116 10.43 -16.08 0.43
N PRO A 117 11.14 -16.55 -0.61
CA PRO A 117 10.59 -17.46 -1.60
C PRO A 117 10.04 -18.75 -0.98
N LYS A 118 8.96 -19.27 -1.58
CA LYS A 118 8.35 -20.53 -1.18
C LYS A 118 9.37 -21.69 -1.11
N SER A 119 10.28 -21.79 -2.08
CA SER A 119 11.32 -22.83 -2.14
C SER A 119 12.31 -22.76 -0.97
N LYS A 120 12.44 -21.60 -0.33
CA LYS A 120 13.29 -21.35 0.85
C LYS A 120 12.51 -21.37 2.16
N GLY A 121 11.27 -21.84 2.14
CA GLY A 121 10.44 -21.99 3.33
C GLY A 121 9.54 -20.80 3.65
N GLY A 122 9.51 -19.75 2.82
CA GLY A 122 8.59 -18.62 3.04
C GLY A 122 7.12 -19.05 3.09
N THR A 123 6.37 -18.45 4.02
CA THR A 123 4.97 -18.78 4.26
C THR A 123 4.05 -17.98 3.32
N GLY A 124 2.84 -18.47 3.10
CA GLY A 124 1.79 -17.73 2.38
C GLY A 124 1.01 -16.76 3.26
N ASP A 125 1.57 -16.32 4.40
CA ASP A 125 0.97 -15.30 5.25
C ASP A 125 1.12 -13.92 4.59
N PRO A 126 0.12 -13.03 4.69
CA PRO A 126 0.19 -11.71 4.07
C PRO A 126 1.48 -10.92 4.38
N ASP A 127 2.03 -11.08 5.58
CA ASP A 127 3.26 -10.40 6.02
C ASP A 127 4.50 -10.81 5.21
N ASN A 128 4.47 -11.98 4.56
CA ASN A 128 5.52 -12.42 3.63
C ASN A 128 5.16 -12.11 2.16
N GLY A 129 4.08 -11.39 1.91
CA GLY A 129 3.64 -10.99 0.58
C GLY A 129 4.14 -9.60 0.20
N GLN A 130 4.40 -9.41 -1.09
CA GLN A 130 4.69 -8.11 -1.68
C GLN A 130 4.07 -7.98 -3.07
N VAL A 131 3.81 -6.74 -3.50
CA VAL A 131 3.36 -6.46 -4.86
C VAL A 131 4.54 -6.21 -5.79
N LEU A 132 4.61 -6.96 -6.89
CA LEU A 132 5.62 -6.83 -7.94
C LEU A 132 4.99 -6.61 -9.30
N CYS A 133 5.64 -5.79 -10.14
CA CYS A 133 5.36 -5.79 -11.56
C CYS A 133 5.84 -7.11 -12.21
N ARG A 134 5.24 -7.49 -13.34
CA ARG A 134 5.61 -8.69 -14.09
C ARG A 134 7.11 -8.81 -14.34
N ASP A 135 7.77 -7.73 -14.75
CA ASP A 135 9.21 -7.75 -15.05
C ASP A 135 10.06 -8.00 -13.79
N CYS A 136 9.75 -7.35 -12.66
CA CYS A 136 10.47 -7.58 -11.40
C CYS A 136 10.19 -8.98 -10.84
N ASN A 137 8.94 -9.43 -10.90
CA ASN A 137 8.54 -10.77 -10.46
C ASN A 137 9.31 -11.87 -11.21
N ILE A 138 9.40 -11.77 -12.55
CA ILE A 138 10.17 -12.72 -13.37
C ILE A 138 11.66 -12.67 -13.02
N LYS A 139 12.23 -11.47 -12.86
CA LYS A 139 13.66 -11.29 -12.52
C LYS A 139 14.00 -11.80 -11.12
N LYS A 140 13.07 -11.73 -10.17
CA LYS A 140 13.24 -12.21 -8.81
C LYS A 140 13.32 -13.74 -8.77
N GLY A 141 12.35 -14.43 -9.35
CA GLY A 141 12.27 -15.89 -9.27
C GLY A 141 12.28 -16.38 -7.81
N ASP A 142 13.16 -17.31 -7.49
CA ASP A 142 13.34 -17.91 -6.17
C ASP A 142 14.45 -17.27 -5.33
N LYS A 143 14.88 -16.05 -5.70
CA LYS A 143 15.82 -15.25 -4.92
C LYS A 143 15.10 -14.52 -3.78
N GLU A 144 15.81 -14.35 -2.68
CA GLU A 144 15.44 -13.41 -1.63
C GLU A 144 15.81 -12.01 -2.11
N GLN A 145 14.99 -11.02 -1.75
CA GLN A 145 15.18 -9.61 -2.10
C GLN A 145 15.83 -8.84 -0.97
#